data_AF-A0A920SF78-F1
#
_entry.id   AF-A0A920SF78-F1
#
_cell.length_a   1.000
_cell.length_b   1.000
_cell.length_c   1.000
_cell.angle_alpha   90.00
_cell.angle_beta   90.00
_cell.angle_gamma   90.00
#
_symmetry.space_group_name_H-M   'P 1'
#
loop_
_entity.id
_entity.type
_entity.pdbx_description
1 polymer ?
#
loop_
_entity_poly.entity_id
_entity_poly.type
_entity_poly.pdbx_seq_one_letter_code
_entity_poly.pdbx_strand_id
1 'polypeptide(L)'
;METVFLTAKVEEIENKYVARVDDLELEAIGESLEIAQDELIQVVRGWIESHDGTDTLSDALADAGYPGVDEETELQLEFIETALPADGV
;
A
#
# COMPACT_ATOMS: atom_id res chain seq x y z
N MET A 1 14.37 -10.84 10.99
CA MET A 1 13.60 -10.45 9.81
C MET A 1 12.69 -9.35 10.29
N GLU A 2 13.02 -8.13 9.92
CA GLU A 2 12.22 -6.94 10.21
C GLU A 2 11.11 -6.91 9.17
N THR A 3 9.87 -6.69 9.61
CA THR A 3 8.71 -6.61 8.71
C THR A 3 8.10 -5.22 8.85
N VAL A 4 7.99 -4.51 7.73
CA VAL A 4 7.36 -3.20 7.68
C VAL A 4 5.97 -3.33 7.09
N PHE A 5 4.99 -2.78 7.79
CA PHE A 5 3.59 -2.80 7.38
C PHE A 5 3.22 -1.45 6.77
N LEU A 6 2.97 -1.47 5.46
CA LEU A 6 2.46 -0.35 4.70
C LEU A 6 0.95 -0.28 4.88
N THR A 7 0.48 0.76 5.55
CA THR A 7 -0.93 0.91 5.89
C THR A 7 -1.67 1.59 4.73
N ALA A 8 -2.43 0.81 3.97
CA ALA A 8 -3.29 1.28 2.90
C ALA A 8 -4.73 1.47 3.40
N LYS A 9 -5.37 2.58 3.04
CA LYS A 9 -6.79 2.83 3.30
C LYS A 9 -7.59 2.66 2.03
N VAL A 10 -8.77 2.06 2.13
CA VAL A 10 -9.73 2.03 1.03
C VAL A 10 -10.99 2.77 1.41
N GLU A 11 -11.38 3.73 0.57
CA GLU A 11 -12.56 4.56 0.76
C GLU A 11 -13.47 4.44 -0.47
N GLU A 12 -14.78 4.32 -0.27
CA GLU A 12 -15.75 4.36 -1.35
C GLU A 12 -16.09 5.83 -1.67
N ILE A 13 -15.73 6.28 -2.86
CA ILE A 13 -15.96 7.65 -3.36
C ILE A 13 -16.75 7.55 -4.66
N GLU A 14 -17.95 8.15 -4.68
CA GLU A 14 -18.78 8.27 -5.88
C GLU A 14 -19.00 6.95 -6.64
N ASN A 15 -19.32 5.87 -5.91
CA ASN A 15 -19.55 4.53 -6.46
C ASN A 15 -18.29 3.86 -7.04
N LYS A 16 -17.10 4.28 -6.58
CA LYS A 16 -15.81 3.65 -6.86
C LYS A 16 -15.05 3.46 -5.56
N TYR A 17 -14.14 2.50 -5.55
CA TYR A 17 -13.26 2.27 -4.42
C TYR A 17 -11.91 2.92 -4.71
N VAL A 18 -11.45 3.77 -3.81
CA VAL A 18 -10.17 4.46 -3.90
C VAL A 18 -9.28 3.92 -2.79
N ALA A 19 -8.28 3.14 -3.18
CA ALA A 19 -7.28 2.58 -2.30
C ALA A 19 -6.04 3.48 -2.34
N ARG A 20 -5.56 3.92 -1.18
CA ARG A 20 -4.42 4.84 -1.09
C ARG A 20 -3.53 4.52 0.10
N VAL A 21 -2.22 4.68 -0.11
CA VAL A 21 -1.22 4.67 0.96
C VAL A 21 -0.85 6.13 1.22
N ASP A 22 -1.41 6.72 2.28
CA ASP A 22 -1.12 8.12 2.66
C ASP A 22 0.39 8.35 2.85
N ASP A 23 1.09 7.34 3.37
CA ASP A 23 2.52 7.37 3.69
C ASP A 23 3.41 7.48 2.43
N LEU A 24 3.00 6.82 1.34
CA LEU A 24 3.78 6.73 0.09
C LEU A 24 3.19 7.59 -1.04
N GLU A 25 2.13 8.35 -0.76
CA GLU A 25 1.38 9.12 -1.77
C GLU A 25 0.91 8.25 -2.97
N LEU A 26 0.70 6.95 -2.75
CA LEU A 26 0.24 6.01 -3.77
C LEU A 26 -1.29 5.90 -3.73
N GLU A 27 -1.92 5.94 -4.90
CA GLU A 27 -3.38 5.81 -5.06
C GLU A 27 -3.71 4.87 -6.22
N ALA A 28 -4.76 4.08 -6.03
CA ALA A 28 -5.38 3.25 -7.05
C ALA A 28 -6.90 3.32 -6.94
N ILE A 29 -7.58 3.21 -8.09
CA ILE A 29 -9.03 3.32 -8.18
C ILE A 29 -9.57 2.04 -8.81
N GLY A 30 -10.53 1.41 -8.14
CA GLY A 30 -11.22 0.23 -8.62
C GLY A 30 -12.73 0.42 -8.70
N GLU A 31 -13.34 -0.37 -9.57
CA GLU A 31 -14.80 -0.51 -9.63
C GLU A 31 -15.39 -1.26 -8.42
N SER A 32 -14.54 -2.03 -7.73
CA SER A 32 -14.86 -2.79 -6.52
C SER A 32 -13.70 -2.70 -5.54
N LEU A 33 -13.95 -2.99 -4.26
CA LEU A 33 -12.92 -3.06 -3.23
C LEU A 33 -11.74 -3.95 -3.66
N GLU A 34 -12.03 -5.17 -4.10
CA GLU A 34 -11.01 -6.13 -4.56
C GLU A 34 -10.18 -5.56 -5.73
N ILE A 35 -10.82 -4.89 -6.69
CA ILE A 35 -10.13 -4.28 -7.84
C ILE A 35 -9.23 -3.14 -7.36
N ALA A 36 -9.71 -2.28 -6.45
CA ALA A 36 -8.92 -1.16 -5.95
C ALA A 36 -7.71 -1.67 -5.14
N GLN A 37 -7.88 -2.74 -4.36
CA GLN A 37 -6.80 -3.38 -3.64
C GLN A 37 -5.78 -4.01 -4.59
N ASP A 38 -6.21 -4.77 -5.58
CA ASP A 38 -5.33 -5.43 -6.56
C ASP A 38 -4.54 -4.40 -7.39
N GLU A 39 -5.22 -3.33 -7.83
CA GLU A 39 -4.57 -2.22 -8.52
C GLU A 39 -3.55 -1.51 -7.61
N LEU A 40 -3.86 -1.29 -6.33
CA LEU A 40 -2.89 -0.70 -5.39
C LEU A 40 -1.68 -1.60 -5.18
N ILE A 41 -1.88 -2.93 -5.10
CA ILE A 41 -0.77 -3.89 -4.99
C ILE A 41 0.14 -3.77 -6.22
N GLN A 42 -0.45 -3.69 -7.43
CA GLN A 42 0.33 -3.51 -8.65
C GLN A 42 1.08 -2.17 -8.67
N VAL A 43 0.43 -1.08 -8.24
CA VAL A 43 1.06 0.25 -8.13
C VAL A 43 2.22 0.23 -7.15
N VAL A 44 2.04 -0.32 -5.95
CA VAL A 44 3.11 -0.43 -4.94
C VAL A 44 4.24 -1.31 -5.47
N ARG A 45 3.93 -2.44 -6.11
CA ARG A 45 4.96 -3.32 -6.66
C ARG A 45 5.80 -2.61 -7.73
N GLY A 46 5.15 -1.91 -8.67
CA GLY A 46 5.85 -1.11 -9.68
C GLY A 46 6.65 0.04 -9.07
N TRP A 47 6.15 0.64 -8.00
CA TRP A 47 6.87 1.66 -7.24
C TRP A 47 8.13 1.08 -6.58
N ILE A 48 8.03 -0.07 -5.91
CA ILE A 48 9.18 -0.78 -5.32
C ILE A 48 10.19 -1.11 -6.42
N GLU A 49 9.78 -1.70 -7.54
CA GLU A 49 10.67 -2.04 -8.65
C GLU A 49 11.38 -0.81 -9.24
N SER A 50 10.68 0.33 -9.33
CA SER A 50 11.26 1.59 -9.81
C SER A 50 12.31 2.15 -8.84
N HIS A 51 12.06 2.06 -7.54
CA HIS A 51 12.95 2.56 -6.50
C HIS A 51 14.12 1.60 -6.23
N ASP A 52 13.90 0.29 -6.28
CA ASP A 52 14.91 -0.76 -6.19
C ASP A 52 15.91 -0.66 -7.34
N GLY A 53 15.44 -0.45 -8.57
CA GLY A 53 16.31 -0.22 -9.73
C GLY A 53 17.16 1.06 -9.67
N THR A 54 16.91 1.95 -8.71
CA THR A 54 17.66 3.19 -8.49
C THR A 54 18.33 3.27 -7.11
N ASP A 55 18.27 2.20 -6.30
CA ASP A 55 18.74 2.18 -4.90
C ASP A 55 18.11 3.29 -4.02
N THR A 56 16.92 3.79 -4.36
CA THR A 56 16.24 4.87 -3.61
C THR A 56 15.07 4.38 -2.76
N LEU A 57 14.85 3.08 -2.66
CA LEU A 57 13.74 2.48 -1.91
C LEU A 57 13.81 2.80 -0.42
N SER A 58 14.98 2.64 0.19
CA SER A 58 15.21 2.93 1.61
C SER A 58 14.99 4.41 1.96
N ASP A 59 15.36 5.32 1.05
CA ASP A 59 15.17 6.77 1.23
C ASP A 59 13.69 7.14 1.16
N ALA A 60 12.97 6.60 0.17
CA ALA A 60 11.56 6.87 0.00
C ALA A 60 10.71 6.30 1.15
N LEU A 61 11.05 5.11 1.65
CA LEU A 61 10.41 4.54 2.85
C LEU A 61 10.75 5.31 4.12
N ALA A 62 11.98 5.81 4.26
CA ALA A 62 12.37 6.64 5.39
C ALA A 62 11.63 7.99 5.40
N ASP A 63 11.41 8.61 4.24
CA ASP A 63 10.64 9.86 4.09
C ASP A 63 9.16 9.65 4.46
N ALA A 64 8.61 8.50 4.06
CA ALA A 64 7.25 8.09 4.36
C ALA A 64 7.01 7.93 5.88
N GLY A 65 8.02 7.44 6.61
CA GLY A 65 7.93 7.26 8.07
C GLY A 65 8.41 5.90 8.56
N TYR A 66 9.02 5.11 7.67
CA TYR A 66 9.61 3.81 7.94
C TYR A 66 11.15 3.88 7.92
N PRO A 67 11.79 4.47 8.95
CA PRO A 67 13.24 4.52 9.03
C PRO A 67 13.81 3.11 9.29
N GLY A 68 14.88 2.75 8.58
CA GLY A 68 15.60 1.48 8.79
C GLY A 68 15.14 0.32 7.90
N VAL A 69 14.53 0.61 6.74
CA VAL A 69 14.28 -0.41 5.73
C VAL A 69 15.56 -0.72 4.96
N ASP A 70 16.13 -1.89 5.23
CA ASP A 70 17.23 -2.52 4.50
C ASP A 70 16.72 -3.50 3.43
N GLU A 71 17.61 -3.94 2.54
CA GLU A 71 17.33 -4.92 1.46
C GLU A 71 16.73 -6.26 1.94
N GLU A 72 16.99 -6.62 3.20
CA GLU A 72 16.47 -7.85 3.84
C GLU A 72 15.09 -7.66 4.50
N THR A 73 14.54 -6.45 4.45
CA THR A 73 13.26 -6.11 5.11
C THR A 73 12.09 -6.59 4.27
N GLU A 74 11.16 -7.28 4.91
CA GLU A 74 9.95 -7.73 4.25
C GLU A 74 8.87 -6.63 4.32
N LEU A 75 8.47 -6.11 3.15
CA LEU A 75 7.37 -5.15 3.03
C LEU A 75 6.04 -5.91 2.91
N GLN A 76 5.11 -5.64 3.82
CA GLN A 76 3.75 -6.17 3.77
C GLN A 76 2.74 -5.03 3.62
N LEU A 77 1.87 -5.11 2.62
CA LEU A 77 0.74 -4.18 2.50
C LEU A 77 -0.41 -4.64 3.38
N GLU A 78 -0.84 -3.79 4.30
CA GLU A 78 -2.03 -4.01 5.11
C GLU A 78 -3.12 -3.03 4.69
N PHE A 79 -4.23 -3.58 4.20
CA PHE A 79 -5.41 -2.80 3.86
C PHE A 79 -6.29 -2.68 5.11
N ILE A 80 -6.35 -1.47 5.67
CA ILE A 80 -7.40 -1.13 6.63
C ILE A 80 -8.65 -0.73 5.85
N GLU A 81 -9.51 -1.72 5.63
CA GLU A 81 -10.91 -1.47 5.35
C GLU A 81 -11.50 -0.68 6.52
N THR A 82 -12.11 0.46 6.24
CA THR A 82 -12.98 1.13 7.23
C THR A 82 -14.27 0.32 7.39
N ALA A 83 -14.14 -0.86 7.99
CA ALA A 83 -15.19 -1.76 8.46
C ALA A 83 -16.54 -1.67 7.71
N LEU A 84 -16.70 -2.49 6.67
CA LEU A 84 -17.91 -3.30 6.68
C LEU A 84 -17.66 -4.37 7.75
N PRO A 85 -18.51 -4.52 8.78
CA PRO A 85 -18.35 -5.63 9.70
C PRO A 85 -18.35 -6.90 8.87
N ALA A 86 -17.31 -7.72 9.04
CA ALA A 86 -17.34 -9.11 8.62
C ALA A 86 -18.53 -9.75 9.34
N ASP A 87 -19.70 -9.72 8.71
CA ASP A 87 -20.88 -10.43 9.17
C ASP A 87 -20.57 -11.91 8.94
N GLY A 88 -20.07 -12.53 10.00
CA GLY A 88 -19.88 -13.97 10.03
C GLY A 88 -21.23 -14.66 9.95
N VAL A 89 -21.36 -15.59 9.00
CA VAL A 89 -22.18 -16.80 9.16
C VAL A 89 -21.67 -17.92 8.26
#